data_AF-A0A1Z8Q310-F1
#
_entry.id   AF-A0A1Z8Q310-F1
#
_cell.length_a   1.000
_cell.length_b   1.000
_cell.length_c   1.000
_cell.angle_alpha   90.00
_cell.angle_beta   90.00
_cell.angle_gamma   90.00
#
_symmetry.space_group_name_H-M   'P 1'
#
loop_
_entity.id
_entity.type
_entity.pdbx_description
1 polymer ?
#
loop_
_entity_poly.entity_id
_entity_poly.type
_entity_poly.pdbx_seq_one_letter_code
_entity_poly.pdbx_strand_id
1 'polypeptide(L)'
;MALSQDKSEQKIIVHVPINLRKWGGKKVVVGPVGQDLQRLDRHIRKDEKLLKALGRAYRWHKLIETGHYKNAQAISDNENINRSYVLRVMRLMRLSPKVIQSILDGNQPDGFGLSSVEKSFPALWSEQEQLFGF
;
A
#
# COMPACT_ATOMS: atom_id res chain seq x y z
N MET A 1 -66.64 -17.88 4.36
CA MET A 1 -66.65 -16.66 3.55
C MET A 1 -65.53 -15.77 4.05
N ALA A 2 -64.46 -15.61 3.23
CA ALA A 2 -63.44 -14.55 3.16
C ALA A 2 -62.81 -14.02 4.48
N LEU A 3 -61.50 -13.89 4.65
CA LEU A 3 -60.49 -13.35 3.74
C LEU A 3 -59.12 -13.96 4.04
N SER A 4 -58.45 -14.43 3.00
CA SER A 4 -57.01 -14.70 2.99
C SER A 4 -56.27 -13.40 3.29
N GLN A 5 -55.53 -13.34 4.40
CA GLN A 5 -54.52 -12.30 4.60
C GLN A 5 -53.24 -12.76 3.89
N ASP A 6 -53.02 -12.14 2.73
CA ASP A 6 -51.78 -12.19 2.00
C ASP A 6 -50.65 -11.67 2.91
N LYS A 7 -49.69 -12.54 3.22
CA LYS A 7 -48.59 -12.27 4.14
C LYS A 7 -47.58 -11.43 3.38
N SER A 8 -47.86 -10.13 3.24
CA SER A 8 -46.96 -9.21 2.55
C SER A 8 -45.59 -9.23 3.23
N GLU A 9 -44.60 -9.83 2.58
CA GLU A 9 -43.19 -9.77 2.98
C GLU A 9 -42.77 -8.29 3.03
N GLN A 10 -42.85 -7.67 4.20
CA GLN A 10 -42.38 -6.30 4.39
C GLN A 10 -40.86 -6.29 4.30
N LYS A 11 -40.33 -5.95 3.13
CA LYS A 11 -38.90 -5.76 2.88
C LYS A 11 -38.49 -4.38 3.38
N ILE A 12 -37.58 -4.34 4.34
CA ILE A 12 -36.94 -3.09 4.77
C ILE A 12 -35.88 -2.73 3.71
N ILE A 13 -36.10 -1.64 2.99
CA ILE A 13 -35.13 -1.08 2.04
C ILE A 13 -34.35 0.00 2.77
N VAL A 14 -33.05 -0.24 3.00
CA VAL A 14 -32.15 0.74 3.59
C VAL A 14 -31.27 1.35 2.50
N HIS A 15 -31.38 2.66 2.30
CA HIS A 15 -30.49 3.42 1.44
C HIS A 15 -29.32 3.96 2.26
N VAL A 16 -28.14 3.36 2.09
CA VAL A 16 -26.90 3.84 2.74
C VAL A 16 -26.07 4.60 1.70
N PRO A 17 -25.78 5.89 1.90
CA PRO A 17 -24.87 6.62 1.02
C PRO A 17 -23.45 6.07 1.17
N ILE A 18 -22.84 5.69 0.05
CA ILE A 18 -21.49 5.12 0.00
C ILE A 18 -20.55 6.12 -0.66
N ASN A 19 -19.44 6.43 0.01
CA ASN A 19 -18.36 7.21 -0.55
C ASN A 19 -17.23 6.27 -1.00
N LEU A 20 -16.62 6.51 -2.17
CA LEU A 20 -15.54 5.67 -2.70
C LEU A 20 -14.25 6.49 -2.91
N ARG A 21 -13.10 5.94 -2.51
CA ARG A 21 -11.76 6.50 -2.75
C ARG A 21 -10.84 5.47 -3.41
N LYS A 22 -9.70 5.92 -3.97
CA LYS A 22 -8.64 5.04 -4.49
C LYS A 22 -7.48 4.91 -3.49
N TRP A 23 -7.03 3.67 -3.26
CA TRP A 23 -5.84 3.34 -2.45
C TRP A 23 -5.03 2.24 -3.12
N GLY A 24 -3.73 2.45 -3.39
CA GLY A 24 -2.88 1.44 -4.03
C GLY A 24 -3.43 0.89 -5.36
N GLY A 25 -4.23 1.70 -6.08
CA GLY A 25 -4.94 1.31 -7.30
C GLY A 25 -6.27 0.57 -7.11
N LYS A 26 -6.70 0.25 -5.87
CA LYS A 26 -7.99 -0.37 -5.56
C LYS A 26 -9.03 0.69 -5.17
N LYS A 27 -10.32 0.45 -5.48
CA LYS A 27 -11.44 1.26 -4.96
C LYS A 27 -11.80 0.80 -3.54
N VAL A 28 -12.01 1.74 -2.65
CA VAL A 28 -12.23 1.54 -1.21
C VAL A 28 -13.45 2.31 -0.77
N VAL A 29 -14.29 1.71 0.09
CA VAL A 29 -15.42 2.37 0.73
C VAL A 29 -14.93 3.22 1.91
N VAL A 30 -15.35 4.49 1.94
CA VAL A 30 -15.13 5.40 3.08
C VAL A 30 -16.48 5.75 3.71
N GLY A 31 -16.43 6.13 4.98
CA GLY A 31 -17.59 6.36 5.82
C GLY A 31 -18.43 7.55 5.36
N PRO A 32 -19.63 7.72 5.94
CA PRO A 32 -20.58 8.76 5.56
C PRO A 32 -19.99 10.18 5.67
N VAL A 33 -19.08 10.39 6.63
CA VAL A 33 -18.40 11.68 6.88
C VAL A 33 -16.97 11.69 6.31
N GLY A 34 -16.70 10.87 5.29
CA GLY A 34 -15.36 10.73 4.70
C GLY A 34 -14.34 10.05 5.63
N GLN A 35 -14.79 9.46 6.74
CA GLN A 35 -13.91 8.71 7.64
C GLN A 35 -13.35 7.51 6.88
N ASP A 36 -12.06 7.28 6.97
CA ASP A 36 -11.51 6.04 6.43
C ASP A 36 -11.95 4.86 7.31
N LEU A 37 -12.89 4.04 6.80
CA LEU A 37 -13.38 2.85 7.50
C LEU A 37 -12.30 1.77 7.60
N GLN A 38 -11.24 1.83 6.77
CA GLN A 38 -10.08 0.96 6.92
C GLN A 38 -9.25 1.26 8.17
N ARG A 39 -9.42 2.43 8.80
CA ARG A 39 -8.75 2.74 10.07
C ARG A 39 -9.13 1.73 11.17
N LEU A 40 -10.28 1.08 11.03
CA LEU A 40 -10.77 0.00 11.90
C LEU A 40 -10.16 -1.37 11.55
N ASP A 41 -9.67 -1.56 10.32
CA ASP A 41 -9.07 -2.79 9.85
C ASP A 41 -7.66 -2.55 9.28
N ARG A 42 -6.67 -2.71 10.17
CA ARG A 42 -5.24 -2.58 9.85
C ARG A 42 -4.77 -3.54 8.76
N HIS A 43 -5.45 -4.67 8.54
CA HIS A 43 -5.07 -5.61 7.49
C HIS A 43 -5.39 -5.05 6.11
N ILE A 44 -6.48 -4.27 5.96
CA ILE A 44 -6.90 -3.69 4.68
C ILE A 44 -5.99 -2.53 4.25
N ARG A 45 -5.42 -1.77 5.19
CA ARG A 45 -4.52 -0.63 4.87
C ARG A 45 -3.14 -1.03 4.35
N LYS A 46 -2.68 -2.24 4.67
CA LYS A 46 -1.37 -2.73 4.25
C LYS A 46 -1.34 -2.96 2.74
N ASP A 47 -0.67 -2.08 2.01
CA ASP A 47 -0.43 -2.28 0.59
C ASP A 47 0.55 -3.44 0.39
N GLU A 48 0.02 -4.62 0.11
CA GLU A 48 0.77 -5.85 -0.11
C GLU A 48 1.85 -5.70 -1.19
N LYS A 49 1.61 -4.88 -2.23
CA LYS A 49 2.60 -4.65 -3.29
C LYS A 49 3.78 -3.85 -2.74
N LEU A 50 3.50 -2.81 -1.95
CA LEU A 50 4.51 -2.00 -1.30
C LEU A 50 5.31 -2.80 -0.27
N LEU A 51 4.64 -3.63 0.54
CA LEU A 51 5.29 -4.52 1.50
C LEU A 51 6.20 -5.54 0.81
N LYS A 52 5.72 -6.19 -0.26
CA LYS A 52 6.54 -7.11 -1.06
C LYS A 52 7.73 -6.38 -1.70
N ALA A 53 7.56 -5.15 -2.15
CA ALA A 53 8.66 -4.36 -2.70
C ALA A 53 9.71 -4.02 -1.62
N LEU A 54 9.29 -3.61 -0.43
CA LEU A 54 10.20 -3.39 0.71
C LEU A 54 10.94 -4.67 1.10
N GLY A 55 10.24 -5.81 1.19
CA GLY A 55 10.85 -7.10 1.48
C GLY A 55 11.90 -7.51 0.44
N ARG A 56 11.60 -7.32 -0.86
CA ARG A 56 12.56 -7.55 -1.94
C ARG A 56 13.77 -6.63 -1.84
N ALA A 57 13.54 -5.33 -1.63
CA ALA A 57 14.61 -4.36 -1.49
C ALA A 57 15.57 -4.75 -0.36
N TYR A 58 15.03 -5.12 0.81
CA TYR A 58 15.83 -5.56 1.95
C TYR A 58 16.62 -6.83 1.65
N ARG A 59 15.95 -7.85 1.08
CA ARG A 59 16.59 -9.10 0.67
C ARG A 59 17.75 -8.86 -0.30
N TRP A 60 17.52 -8.07 -1.34
CA TRP A 60 18.51 -7.79 -2.38
C TRP A 60 19.71 -7.00 -1.85
N HIS A 61 19.49 -6.00 -0.99
CA HIS A 61 20.59 -5.32 -0.29
C HIS A 61 21.41 -6.32 0.53
N LYS A 62 20.75 -7.15 1.35
CA LYS A 62 21.43 -8.16 2.16
C LYS A 62 22.23 -9.18 1.33
N LEU A 63 21.71 -9.60 0.17
CA LEU A 63 22.43 -10.53 -0.71
C LEU A 63 23.67 -9.90 -1.35
N ILE A 64 23.67 -8.59 -1.59
CA ILE A 64 24.87 -7.87 -2.03
C ILE A 64 25.85 -7.69 -0.87
N GLU A 65 25.37 -7.26 0.30
CA GLU A 65 26.20 -7.06 1.50
C GLU A 65 26.90 -8.35 1.94
N THR A 66 26.22 -9.49 1.84
CA THR A 66 26.79 -10.82 2.15
C THR A 66 27.67 -11.38 1.04
N GLY A 67 27.83 -10.66 -0.08
CA GLY A 67 28.66 -11.07 -1.21
C GLY A 67 28.05 -12.17 -2.09
N HIS A 68 26.82 -12.59 -1.84
CA HIS A 68 26.12 -13.59 -2.65
C HIS A 68 25.90 -13.09 -4.08
N TYR A 69 25.63 -11.79 -4.23
CA TYR A 69 25.61 -11.10 -5.52
C TYR A 69 26.63 -9.98 -5.57
N LYS A 70 27.34 -9.85 -6.70
CA LYS A 70 28.33 -8.79 -6.90
C LYS A 70 27.70 -7.39 -6.99
N ASN A 71 26.52 -7.29 -7.61
CA ASN A 71 25.85 -6.02 -7.87
C ASN A 71 24.39 -6.25 -8.32
N ALA A 72 23.67 -5.16 -8.60
CA ALA A 72 22.29 -5.22 -9.09
C ALA A 72 22.12 -5.90 -10.47
N GLN A 73 23.17 -5.96 -11.31
CA GLN A 73 23.11 -6.70 -12.58
C GLN A 73 23.03 -8.21 -12.31
N ALA A 74 23.83 -8.72 -11.36
CA ALA A 74 23.77 -10.14 -10.99
C ALA A 74 22.38 -10.54 -10.46
N ILE A 75 21.71 -9.66 -9.72
CA ILE A 75 20.32 -9.86 -9.28
C ILE A 75 19.36 -9.87 -10.47
N SER A 76 19.50 -8.90 -11.39
CA SER A 76 18.71 -8.79 -12.62
C SER A 76 18.78 -10.08 -13.44
N ASP A 77 19.98 -10.61 -13.64
CA ASP A 77 20.24 -11.81 -14.43
C ASP A 77 19.68 -13.07 -13.73
N ASN A 78 19.83 -13.17 -12.40
CA ASN A 78 19.36 -14.33 -11.64
C ASN A 78 17.82 -14.39 -11.54
N GLU A 79 17.17 -13.26 -11.28
CA GLU A 79 15.71 -13.20 -11.11
C GLU A 79 14.98 -13.04 -12.46
N ASN A 80 15.71 -12.85 -13.57
CA ASN A 80 15.18 -12.50 -14.89
C ASN A 80 14.26 -11.26 -14.85
N ILE A 81 14.72 -10.21 -14.16
CA ILE A 81 14.01 -8.95 -13.98
C ILE A 81 14.87 -7.82 -14.50
N ASN A 82 14.27 -6.84 -15.16
CA ASN A 82 15.01 -5.67 -15.67
C ASN A 82 15.81 -4.96 -14.56
N ARG A 83 17.10 -4.74 -14.80
CA ARG A 83 18.01 -4.00 -13.90
C ARG A 83 17.47 -2.66 -13.40
N SER A 84 16.79 -1.89 -14.25
CA SER A 84 16.19 -0.61 -13.87
C SER A 84 15.09 -0.77 -12.82
N TYR A 85 14.34 -1.88 -12.86
CA TYR A 85 13.36 -2.22 -11.83
C TYR A 85 14.06 -2.63 -10.53
N VAL A 86 15.12 -3.45 -10.62
CA VAL A 86 15.93 -3.84 -9.44
C VAL A 86 16.43 -2.61 -8.70
N LEU A 87 17.05 -1.66 -9.42
CA LEU A 87 17.56 -0.41 -8.84
C LEU A 87 16.43 0.45 -8.25
N ARG A 88 15.25 0.49 -8.89
CA ARG A 88 14.09 1.24 -8.38
C ARG A 88 13.58 0.66 -7.06
N VAL A 89 13.47 -0.65 -6.96
CA VAL A 89 13.04 -1.33 -5.73
C VAL A 89 14.11 -1.19 -4.64
N MET A 90 15.39 -1.39 -4.95
CA MET A 90 16.48 -1.21 -3.99
C MET A 90 16.54 0.22 -3.41
N ARG A 91 16.08 1.23 -4.16
CA ARG A 91 15.97 2.62 -3.67
C ARG A 91 15.08 2.74 -2.44
N LEU A 92 14.10 1.85 -2.26
CA LEU A 92 13.17 1.88 -1.13
C LEU A 92 13.88 1.78 0.23
N MET A 93 15.08 1.19 0.30
CA MET A 93 15.89 1.19 1.52
C MET A 93 16.43 2.58 1.92
N ARG A 94 16.30 3.61 1.07
CA ARG A 94 16.66 4.99 1.40
C ARG A 94 15.53 5.80 2.05
N LEU A 95 14.35 5.19 2.22
CA LEU A 95 13.24 5.82 2.93
C LEU A 95 13.61 6.04 4.40
N SER A 96 13.04 7.07 5.01
CA SER A 96 13.25 7.30 6.44
C SER A 96 12.72 6.13 7.27
N PRO A 97 13.35 5.82 8.42
CA PRO A 97 12.86 4.78 9.32
C PRO A 97 11.39 4.98 9.71
N LYS A 98 10.96 6.24 9.89
CA LYS A 98 9.58 6.59 10.21
C LYS A 98 8.61 6.20 9.09
N VAL A 99 8.97 6.47 7.83
CA VAL A 99 8.17 6.07 6.67
C VAL A 99 8.09 4.56 6.56
N ILE A 100 9.22 3.85 6.69
CA ILE A 100 9.25 2.38 6.64
C ILE A 100 8.36 1.79 7.74
N GLN A 101 8.50 2.25 8.99
CA GLN A 101 7.72 1.79 10.12
C GLN A 101 6.22 2.02 9.88
N SER A 102 5.85 3.21 9.42
CA SER A 102 4.46 3.56 9.12
C SER A 102 3.86 2.69 8.00
N ILE A 103 4.66 2.30 7.00
CA ILE A 103 4.22 1.34 5.96
C ILE A 103 3.99 -0.05 6.57
N LEU A 104 4.91 -0.53 7.41
CA LEU A 104 4.80 -1.83 8.07
C LEU A 104 3.58 -1.91 9.00
N ASP A 105 3.27 -0.79 9.67
CA ASP A 105 2.13 -0.66 10.58
C ASP A 105 0.80 -0.43 9.86
N GLY A 106 0.82 -0.11 8.55
CA GLY A 106 -0.37 0.28 7.79
C GLY A 106 -0.88 1.68 8.13
N ASN A 107 -0.02 2.53 8.68
CA ASN A 107 -0.27 3.92 9.07
C ASN A 107 0.23 4.93 8.03
N GLN A 108 0.49 4.48 6.81
CA GLN A 108 0.88 5.37 5.71
C GLN A 108 -0.23 6.39 5.36
N PRO A 109 0.12 7.61 4.91
CA PRO A 109 -0.83 8.63 4.49
C PRO A 109 -1.73 8.19 3.35
N ASP A 110 -2.90 8.80 3.25
CA ASP A 110 -3.88 8.40 2.26
C ASP A 110 -3.40 8.64 0.83
N GLY A 111 -3.48 7.60 -0.01
CA GLY A 111 -2.98 7.66 -1.39
C GLY A 111 -1.47 7.42 -1.51
N PHE A 112 -0.77 7.23 -0.39
CA PHE A 112 0.61 6.76 -0.41
C PHE A 112 0.67 5.27 -0.79
N GLY A 113 1.48 4.94 -1.78
CA GLY A 113 1.66 3.57 -2.27
C GLY A 113 2.94 3.44 -3.08
N LEU A 114 3.10 2.31 -3.77
CA LEU A 114 4.32 2.06 -4.56
C LEU A 114 4.63 3.16 -5.58
N SER A 115 3.61 3.71 -6.24
CA SER A 115 3.75 4.81 -7.21
C SER A 115 4.33 6.09 -6.58
N SER A 116 4.12 6.32 -5.28
CA SER A 116 4.65 7.48 -4.55
C SER A 116 6.18 7.43 -4.40
N VAL A 117 6.75 6.22 -4.44
CA VAL A 117 8.18 5.95 -4.22
C VAL A 117 8.88 5.40 -5.48
N GLU A 118 8.16 5.29 -6.60
CA GLU A 118 8.74 4.89 -7.90
C GLU A 118 9.65 5.97 -8.49
N LYS A 119 9.29 7.24 -8.30
CA LYS A 119 10.11 8.38 -8.72
C LYS A 119 11.26 8.59 -7.74
N SER A 120 12.29 9.33 -8.16
CA SER A 120 13.34 9.74 -7.24
C SER A 120 12.73 10.65 -6.16
N PHE A 121 13.16 10.46 -4.93
CA PHE A 121 12.76 11.25 -3.77
C PHE A 121 14.01 11.82 -3.07
N PRO A 122 13.85 12.89 -2.27
CA PRO A 122 14.97 13.55 -1.62
C PRO A 122 15.82 12.60 -0.76
N ALA A 123 17.10 12.90 -0.59
CA ALA A 123 17.97 12.09 0.26
C ALA A 123 17.76 12.38 1.75
N LEU A 124 17.37 13.61 2.10
CA LEU A 124 17.12 14.02 3.47
C LEU A 124 15.79 13.46 3.96
N TRP A 125 15.81 12.78 5.11
CA TRP A 125 14.62 12.16 5.69
C TRP A 125 13.53 13.17 6.06
N SER A 126 13.89 14.34 6.57
CA SER A 126 12.92 15.41 6.87
C SER A 126 12.16 15.87 5.62
N GLU A 127 12.85 16.01 4.49
CA GLU A 127 12.24 16.38 3.21
C GLU A 127 11.37 15.25 2.66
N GLN A 128 11.77 13.99 2.84
CA GLN A 128 10.95 12.84 2.46
C GLN A 128 9.65 12.81 3.27
N GLU A 129 9.74 12.94 4.59
CA GLU A 129 8.60 12.92 5.50
C GLU A 129 7.62 14.05 5.18
N GLN A 130 8.12 15.27 4.97
CA GLN A 130 7.30 16.39 4.55
C GLN A 130 6.65 16.17 3.17
N LEU A 131 7.42 15.70 2.18
CA LEU A 131 6.91 15.44 0.83
C LEU A 131 5.80 14.39 0.82
N PHE A 132 5.96 13.35 1.64
CA PHE A 132 5.04 12.22 1.66
C PHE A 132 3.92 12.36 2.70
N GLY A 133 3.99 13.35 3.59
CA GLY A 133 3.00 13.64 4.62
C GLY A 133 3.08 12.72 5.85
N PHE A 134 4.29 12.30 6.25
CA PHE A 134 4.53 11.45 7.43
C PHE A 134 4.93 12.23 8.67
#